data_AF-A0A0N0VEZ9-F1
#
_entry.id   AF-A0A0N0VEZ9-F1
#
_cell.length_a   1.000
_cell.length_b   1.000
_cell.length_c   1.000
_cell.angle_alpha   90.00
_cell.angle_beta   90.00
_cell.angle_gamma   90.00
#
_symmetry.space_group_name_H-M   'P 1'
#
loop_
_entity.id
_entity.type
_entity.pdbx_description
1 polymer ?
#
loop_
_entity_poly.entity_id
_entity_poly.type
_entity_poly.pdbx_seq_one_letter_code
_entity_poly.pdbx_strand_id
1 'polypeptide(L)'
;MGCKLGKTKEQPQNVVSKEADEFYILATTERHPVAQKLLEEWVQFVDAQARRNAGDPTAAQAYENRPKEVWADTSNRPLTHRSVDYVGKMFLEYIKRDLSQRGWGGNFDYKVAGVAKQGFLKANAIVDAANSDVPEDVTWEIKIHYDSSGAL
;
A
#
# COMPACT_ATOMS: atom_id res chain seq x y z
N MET A 1 33.67 -42.13 16.12
CA MET A 1 32.63 -42.53 15.14
C MET A 1 31.30 -42.45 15.88
N GLY A 2 30.24 -41.77 15.49
CA GLY A 2 29.89 -40.88 14.39
C GLY A 2 28.54 -40.23 14.78
N CYS A 3 28.32 -38.99 14.37
CA CYS A 3 27.32 -38.06 14.90
C CYS A 3 25.85 -38.43 14.60
N LYS A 4 25.03 -38.30 15.66
CA LYS A 4 23.68 -37.67 15.77
C LYS A 4 22.64 -37.89 14.66
N LEU A 5 21.52 -38.51 15.09
CA LEU A 5 20.20 -38.48 14.44
C LEU A 5 19.85 -37.06 13.97
N GLY A 6 19.62 -36.94 12.66
CA GLY A 6 19.07 -35.75 12.04
C GLY A 6 17.68 -35.47 12.60
N LYS A 7 17.55 -34.37 13.35
CA LYS A 7 16.27 -33.69 13.46
C LYS A 7 16.03 -33.05 12.10
N THR A 8 15.24 -33.71 11.26
CA THR A 8 14.60 -33.05 10.13
C THR A 8 13.83 -31.87 10.72
N LYS A 9 14.37 -30.67 10.57
CA LYS A 9 13.59 -29.45 10.72
C LYS A 9 12.50 -29.58 9.67
N GLU A 10 11.30 -29.97 10.08
CA GLU A 10 10.10 -29.58 9.36
C GLU A 10 10.27 -28.08 9.11
N GLN A 11 10.43 -27.73 7.83
CA GLN A 11 10.28 -26.35 7.40
C GLN A 11 8.99 -25.87 8.06
N PRO A 12 8.96 -24.66 8.66
CA PRO A 12 7.69 -24.09 8.99
C PRO A 12 6.95 -24.08 7.65
N GLN A 13 5.97 -24.97 7.52
CA GLN A 13 4.91 -24.80 6.55
C GLN A 13 4.56 -23.33 6.73
N ASN A 14 4.72 -22.55 5.67
CA ASN A 14 4.16 -21.22 5.60
C ASN A 14 2.69 -21.45 5.92
N VAL A 15 2.35 -21.33 7.20
CA VAL A 15 1.01 -21.15 7.68
C VAL A 15 0.72 -19.78 7.11
N VAL A 16 0.22 -19.80 5.87
CA VAL A 16 -0.49 -18.71 5.25
C VAL A 16 -1.63 -18.47 6.23
N SER A 17 -1.33 -17.67 7.25
CA SER A 17 -2.21 -17.37 8.36
C SER A 17 -3.49 -16.82 7.75
N LYS A 18 -4.62 -17.25 8.30
CA LYS A 18 -6.00 -16.97 7.86
C LYS A 18 -6.37 -15.48 7.75
N GLU A 19 -5.45 -14.55 8.00
CA GLU A 19 -5.52 -13.14 7.63
C GLU A 19 -5.18 -13.01 6.13
N ALA A 20 -6.14 -13.33 5.26
CA ALA A 20 -6.12 -12.71 3.94
C ALA A 20 -6.04 -11.20 4.17
N ASP A 21 -5.02 -10.53 3.60
CA ASP A 21 -4.69 -9.12 3.85
C ASP A 21 -5.97 -8.29 3.99
N GLU A 22 -6.30 -7.87 5.21
CA GLU A 22 -7.57 -7.20 5.53
C GLU A 22 -7.78 -5.98 4.61
N PHE A 23 -6.70 -5.28 4.30
CA PHE A 23 -6.70 -4.22 3.29
C PHE A 23 -7.11 -4.69 1.90
N TYR A 24 -6.60 -5.84 1.46
CA TYR A 24 -6.96 -6.44 0.17
C TYR A 24 -8.44 -6.83 0.14
N ILE A 25 -8.99 -7.34 1.25
CA ILE A 25 -10.44 -7.61 1.38
C ILE A 25 -11.23 -6.30 1.28
N LEU A 26 -10.83 -5.26 2.01
CA LEU A 26 -11.45 -3.94 1.96
C LEU A 26 -11.46 -3.36 0.54
N ALA A 27 -10.36 -3.50 -0.19
CA ALA A 27 -10.24 -3.01 -1.56
C ALA A 27 -11.05 -3.85 -2.57
N THR A 28 -10.99 -5.17 -2.49
CA THR A 28 -11.53 -6.03 -3.57
C THR A 28 -12.95 -6.53 -3.30
N THR A 29 -13.20 -7.02 -2.09
CA THR A 29 -14.45 -7.71 -1.72
C THR A 29 -15.46 -6.72 -1.19
N GLU A 30 -15.08 -5.90 -0.20
CA GLU A 30 -15.97 -4.87 0.36
C GLU A 30 -16.09 -3.62 -0.52
N ARG A 31 -15.18 -3.51 -1.50
CA ARG A 31 -15.11 -2.41 -2.46
C ARG A 31 -15.16 -1.06 -1.76
N HIS A 32 -14.38 -0.91 -0.69
CA HIS A 32 -14.26 0.34 0.01
C HIS A 32 -13.57 1.36 -0.91
N PRO A 33 -14.23 2.49 -1.29
CA PRO A 33 -13.75 3.36 -2.36
C PRO A 33 -12.32 3.88 -2.17
N VAL A 34 -11.97 4.28 -0.94
CA VAL A 34 -10.61 4.75 -0.62
C VAL A 34 -9.58 3.61 -0.66
N ALA A 35 -9.96 2.39 -0.26
CA ALA A 35 -9.04 1.25 -0.28
C ALA A 35 -8.75 0.80 -1.72
N GLN A 36 -9.77 0.83 -2.58
CA GLN A 36 -9.62 0.59 -4.02
C GLN A 36 -8.64 1.57 -4.65
N LYS A 37 -8.82 2.87 -4.40
CA LYS A 37 -7.92 3.89 -4.94
C LYS A 37 -6.51 3.76 -4.39
N LEU A 38 -6.33 3.46 -3.10
CA LEU A 38 -5.00 3.21 -2.53
C LEU A 38 -4.32 2.01 -3.21
N LEU A 39 -5.03 0.90 -3.39
CA LEU A 39 -4.47 -0.30 -4.02
C LEU A 39 -4.10 -0.03 -5.48
N GLU A 40 -4.95 0.66 -6.24
CA GLU A 40 -4.69 1.05 -7.63
C GLU A 40 -3.42 1.89 -7.74
N GLU A 41 -3.32 2.95 -6.93
CA GLU A 41 -2.17 3.87 -6.94
C GLU A 41 -0.87 3.19 -6.47
N TRP A 42 -0.96 2.26 -5.51
CA TRP A 42 0.18 1.47 -5.07
C TRP A 42 0.67 0.49 -6.14
N VAL A 43 -0.25 -0.23 -6.79
CA VAL A 43 0.12 -1.18 -7.86
C VAL A 43 0.78 -0.46 -9.03
N GLN A 44 0.26 0.71 -9.43
CA GLN A 44 0.88 1.53 -10.47
C GLN A 44 2.30 1.99 -10.09
N PHE A 45 2.51 2.39 -8.82
CA PHE A 45 3.84 2.74 -8.32
C PHE A 45 4.82 1.58 -8.44
N VAL A 46 4.41 0.44 -7.90
CA VAL A 46 5.23 -0.77 -7.85
C VAL A 46 5.58 -1.23 -9.25
N ASP A 47 4.63 -1.22 -10.19
CA ASP A 47 4.89 -1.55 -11.60
C ASP A 47 5.90 -0.59 -12.23
N ALA A 48 5.73 0.72 -12.03
CA ALA A 48 6.64 1.73 -12.54
C ALA A 48 8.08 1.56 -12.01
N GLN A 49 8.23 1.24 -10.72
CA GLN A 49 9.56 0.97 -10.13
C GLN A 49 10.13 -0.36 -10.59
N ALA A 50 9.31 -1.40 -10.76
CA ALA A 50 9.76 -2.67 -11.33
C ALA A 50 10.29 -2.51 -12.76
N ARG A 51 9.60 -1.72 -13.59
CA ARG A 51 10.02 -1.38 -14.96
C ARG A 51 11.28 -0.52 -14.98
N ARG A 52 11.40 0.47 -14.08
CA ARG A 52 12.64 1.25 -13.88
C ARG A 52 13.82 0.33 -13.58
N ASN A 53 13.66 -0.58 -12.63
CA ASN A 53 14.71 -1.53 -12.24
C ASN A 53 15.05 -2.52 -13.36
N ALA A 54 14.13 -2.77 -14.30
CA ALA A 54 14.37 -3.54 -15.51
C ALA A 54 15.00 -2.74 -16.66
N GLY A 55 15.35 -1.47 -16.44
CA GLY A 55 16.01 -0.61 -17.44
C GLY A 55 15.08 0.27 -18.28
N ASP A 56 13.80 0.39 -17.91
CA ASP A 56 12.84 1.31 -18.54
C ASP A 56 12.56 2.53 -17.65
N PRO A 57 13.37 3.60 -17.74
CA PRO A 57 13.18 4.81 -16.93
C PRO A 57 11.94 5.61 -17.32
N THR A 58 11.35 5.38 -18.50
CA THR A 58 10.19 6.14 -18.96
C THR A 58 8.94 5.82 -18.13
N ALA A 59 8.84 4.59 -17.61
CA ALA A 59 7.74 4.16 -16.75
C ALA A 59 7.72 4.93 -15.41
N ALA A 60 8.89 5.09 -14.78
CA ALA A 60 9.02 5.88 -13.55
C ALA A 60 8.69 7.36 -13.80
N GLN A 61 9.19 7.93 -14.90
CA GLN A 61 8.93 9.33 -15.24
C GLN A 61 7.45 9.58 -15.56
N ALA A 62 6.79 8.67 -16.27
CA ALA A 62 5.35 8.75 -16.52
C ALA A 62 4.56 8.70 -15.20
N TYR A 63 4.98 7.83 -14.28
CA TYR A 63 4.36 7.72 -12.97
C TYR A 63 4.55 8.99 -12.12
N GLU A 64 5.73 9.62 -12.13
CA GLU A 64 5.98 10.86 -11.38
C GLU A 64 5.11 12.03 -11.83
N ASN A 65 4.72 12.06 -13.11
CA ASN A 65 3.88 13.11 -13.69
C ASN A 65 2.38 12.95 -13.38
N ARG A 66 1.97 11.86 -12.71
CA ARG A 66 0.56 11.62 -12.41
C ARG A 66 0.03 12.63 -11.38
N PRO A 67 -1.30 12.83 -11.32
CA PRO A 67 -1.92 13.55 -10.21
C PRO A 67 -1.64 12.87 -8.87
N LYS A 68 -1.08 13.60 -7.90
CA LYS A 68 -0.89 13.13 -6.51
C LYS A 68 -2.12 13.35 -5.63
N GLU A 69 -3.17 13.93 -6.19
CA GLU A 69 -4.43 14.24 -5.52
C GLU A 69 -5.58 13.74 -6.39
N VAL A 70 -6.39 12.84 -5.83
CA VAL A 70 -7.48 12.15 -6.55
C VAL A 70 -8.73 12.06 -5.68
N TRP A 71 -9.86 11.77 -6.29
CA TRP A 71 -11.13 11.54 -5.60
C TRP A 71 -11.50 10.05 -5.64
N ALA A 72 -11.92 9.52 -4.50
CA ALA A 72 -12.60 8.23 -4.44
C ALA A 72 -14.07 8.40 -4.88
N ASP A 73 -14.60 7.40 -5.58
CA ASP A 73 -16.02 7.39 -5.96
C ASP A 73 -16.88 7.03 -4.74
N THR A 74 -17.36 8.06 -4.04
CA THR A 74 -18.19 7.96 -2.85
C THR A 74 -19.61 8.45 -3.04
N SER A 75 -20.01 8.77 -4.28
CA SER A 75 -21.28 9.43 -4.57
C SER A 75 -22.50 8.65 -4.08
N ASN A 76 -22.40 7.32 -4.00
CA ASN A 76 -23.47 6.43 -3.53
C ASN A 76 -23.22 5.82 -2.14
N ARG A 77 -22.06 6.07 -1.53
CA ARG A 77 -21.64 5.50 -0.25
C ARG A 77 -20.70 6.47 0.47
N PRO A 78 -21.23 7.53 1.09
CA PRO A 78 -20.42 8.41 1.93
C PRO A 78 -19.74 7.61 3.04
N LEU A 79 -18.52 8.01 3.38
CA LEU A 79 -17.66 7.28 4.31
C LEU A 79 -17.56 8.03 5.64
N THR A 80 -17.13 7.33 6.69
CA THR A 80 -16.80 7.99 7.96
C THR A 80 -15.28 8.20 8.03
N HIS A 81 -14.83 9.24 8.72
CA HIS A 81 -13.38 9.41 8.97
C HIS A 81 -12.78 8.19 9.68
N ARG A 82 -13.56 7.53 10.54
CA ARG A 82 -13.16 6.30 11.23
C ARG A 82 -12.97 5.12 10.28
N SER A 83 -13.86 4.91 9.31
CA SER A 83 -13.71 3.83 8.33
C SER A 83 -12.50 4.07 7.42
N VAL A 84 -12.24 5.33 7.08
CA VAL A 84 -11.05 5.70 6.29
C VAL A 84 -9.75 5.57 7.10
N ASP A 85 -9.76 5.92 8.39
CA ASP A 85 -8.62 5.68 9.28
C ASP A 85 -8.30 4.19 9.41
N TYR A 86 -9.33 3.34 9.51
CA TYR A 86 -9.14 1.88 9.49
C TYR A 86 -8.48 1.40 8.20
N VAL A 87 -8.91 1.90 7.04
CA VAL A 87 -8.26 1.61 5.75
C VAL A 87 -6.78 2.00 5.77
N GLY A 88 -6.44 3.19 6.28
CA GLY A 88 -5.05 3.63 6.39
C GLY A 88 -4.19 2.70 7.24
N LYS A 89 -4.71 2.23 8.38
CA LYS A 89 -4.02 1.26 9.26
C LYS A 89 -3.80 -0.09 8.58
N MET A 90 -4.82 -0.61 7.90
CA MET A 90 -4.70 -1.90 7.22
C MET A 90 -3.76 -1.79 6.01
N PHE A 91 -3.79 -0.66 5.30
CA PHE A 91 -2.87 -0.41 4.20
C PHE A 91 -1.40 -0.38 4.66
N LEU A 92 -1.13 0.23 5.82
CA LEU A 92 0.19 0.23 6.47
C LEU A 92 0.77 -1.17 6.68
N GLU A 93 -0.05 -2.13 7.10
CA GLU A 93 0.40 -3.51 7.30
C GLU A 93 0.58 -4.24 5.97
N TYR A 94 -0.33 -4.01 5.02
CA TYR A 94 -0.26 -4.54 3.66
C TYR A 94 1.04 -4.16 2.94
N ILE A 95 1.40 -2.87 2.92
CA ILE A 95 2.60 -2.40 2.21
C ILE A 95 3.88 -2.89 2.88
N LYS A 96 3.94 -3.01 4.22
CA LYS A 96 5.14 -3.53 4.90
C LYS A 96 5.42 -4.95 4.43
N ARG A 97 4.36 -5.75 4.30
CA ARG A 97 4.42 -7.11 3.77
C ARG A 97 4.81 -7.12 2.30
N ASP A 98 4.19 -6.29 1.46
CA ASP A 98 4.48 -6.20 0.02
C ASP A 98 5.93 -5.77 -0.24
N LEU A 99 6.42 -4.75 0.45
CA LEU A 99 7.82 -4.29 0.38
C LEU A 99 8.77 -5.40 0.83
N SER A 100 8.50 -6.05 1.96
CA SER A 100 9.34 -7.15 2.46
C SER A 100 9.41 -8.32 1.47
N GLN A 101 8.29 -8.68 0.81
CA GLN A 101 8.25 -9.73 -0.20
C GLN A 101 9.07 -9.37 -1.46
N ARG A 102 9.19 -8.08 -1.77
CA ARG A 102 10.01 -7.56 -2.88
C ARG A 102 11.48 -7.38 -2.53
N GLY A 103 11.84 -7.57 -1.26
CA GLY A 103 13.16 -7.23 -0.73
C GLY A 103 13.41 -5.73 -0.68
N TRP A 104 12.37 -4.91 -0.66
CA TRP A 104 12.45 -3.45 -0.55
C TRP A 104 12.27 -3.02 0.90
N GLY A 105 12.95 -1.93 1.25
CA GLY A 105 12.79 -1.24 2.53
C GLY A 105 11.91 -0.01 2.36
N GLY A 106 11.53 0.61 3.47
CA GLY A 106 10.93 1.93 3.41
C GLY A 106 10.24 2.37 4.68
N ASN A 107 9.95 3.65 4.73
CA ASN A 107 9.13 4.26 5.77
C ASN A 107 7.81 4.68 5.15
N PHE A 108 6.72 4.44 5.88
CA PHE A 108 5.40 4.85 5.44
C PHE A 108 4.63 5.52 6.56
N ASP A 109 3.88 6.54 6.19
CA ASP A 109 2.90 7.17 7.04
C ASP A 109 1.58 7.42 6.30
N TYR A 110 0.52 7.63 7.07
CA TYR A 110 -0.73 8.16 6.55
C TYR A 110 -1.34 9.14 7.54
N LYS A 111 -2.20 10.02 7.02
CA LYS A 111 -3.00 10.96 7.79
C LYS A 111 -4.41 11.01 7.24
N VAL A 112 -5.39 10.95 8.12
CA VAL A 112 -6.79 11.22 7.79
C VAL A 112 -7.19 12.56 8.39
N ALA A 113 -7.85 13.40 7.59
CA ALA A 113 -8.43 14.65 8.06
C ALA A 113 -9.69 14.98 7.26
N GLY A 114 -10.60 15.74 7.84
CA GLY A 114 -11.83 16.12 7.16
C GLY A 114 -12.75 16.96 8.01
N VAL A 115 -13.84 17.38 7.38
CA VAL A 115 -14.98 18.08 7.96
C VAL A 115 -16.25 17.27 7.65
N ALA A 116 -17.40 17.70 8.18
CA ALA A 116 -18.64 16.92 8.15
C ALA A 116 -19.10 16.42 6.76
N LYS A 117 -18.70 17.06 5.66
CA LYS A 117 -19.14 16.69 4.30
C LYS A 117 -18.05 16.05 3.44
N GLN A 118 -16.78 16.19 3.82
CA GLN A 118 -15.66 15.73 3.00
C GLN A 118 -14.45 15.44 3.87
N GLY A 119 -13.65 14.46 3.48
CA GLY A 119 -12.36 14.21 4.08
C GLY A 119 -11.34 13.79 3.05
N PHE A 120 -10.11 13.60 3.51
CA PHE A 120 -9.06 13.00 2.72
C PHE A 120 -8.22 12.04 3.56
N LEU A 121 -7.65 11.06 2.88
CA LEU A 121 -6.53 10.26 3.36
C LEU A 121 -5.30 10.67 2.55
N LYS A 122 -4.27 11.16 3.23
CA LYS A 122 -2.94 11.39 2.65
C LYS A 122 -2.04 10.24 3.08
N ALA A 123 -1.36 9.61 2.14
CA ALA A 123 -0.43 8.52 2.39
C ALA A 123 0.91 8.83 1.71
N ASN A 124 2.00 8.55 2.41
CA ASN A 124 3.36 8.84 1.96
C ASN A 124 4.24 7.63 2.23
N ALA A 125 5.11 7.30 1.28
CA ALA A 125 6.12 6.27 1.42
C ALA A 125 7.47 6.80 0.93
N ILE A 126 8.53 6.47 1.65
CA ILE A 126 9.91 6.58 1.17
C ILE A 126 10.37 5.15 1.00
N VAL A 127 10.58 4.71 -0.23
CA VAL A 127 10.89 3.31 -0.57
C VAL A 127 12.36 3.21 -0.98
N ASP A 128 13.07 2.35 -0.28
CA ASP A 128 14.43 1.93 -0.61
C ASP A 128 14.34 0.74 -1.57
N ALA A 129 14.35 1.06 -2.86
CA ALA A 129 14.37 0.07 -3.93
C ALA A 129 15.82 -0.36 -4.19
N ALA A 130 16.37 -1.20 -3.31
CA ALA A 130 17.78 -1.57 -3.17
C ALA A 130 18.48 -2.27 -4.36
N ASN A 131 18.00 -2.15 -5.60
CA ASN A 131 18.53 -2.85 -6.79
C ASN A 131 19.05 -1.93 -7.91
N SER A 132 19.38 -0.67 -7.63
CA SER A 132 20.05 0.22 -8.59
C SER A 132 21.53 0.45 -8.23
N ASP A 133 22.38 0.60 -9.23
CA ASP A 133 23.81 0.95 -9.08
C ASP A 133 24.03 2.30 -8.34
N VAL A 134 22.96 3.11 -8.25
CA VAL A 134 22.85 4.27 -7.36
C VAL A 134 21.58 4.07 -6.52
N PRO A 135 21.67 3.65 -5.25
CA PRO A 135 20.48 3.52 -4.41
C PRO A 135 19.88 4.91 -4.22
N GLU A 136 18.72 5.13 -4.81
CA GLU A 136 17.93 6.34 -4.66
C GLU A 136 16.63 5.99 -3.95
N ASP A 137 16.40 6.62 -2.80
CA ASP A 137 15.12 6.57 -2.12
C ASP A 137 14.03 7.16 -3.02
N VAL A 138 12.99 6.37 -3.31
CA VAL A 138 11.88 6.82 -4.14
C VAL A 138 10.72 7.25 -3.24
N THR A 139 10.28 8.49 -3.42
CA THR A 139 9.12 9.02 -2.68
C THR A 139 7.82 8.72 -3.42
N TRP A 140 6.88 8.08 -2.74
CA TRP A 140 5.50 7.89 -3.16
C TRP A 140 4.59 8.74 -2.29
N GLU A 141 3.68 9.50 -2.90
CA GLU A 141 2.68 10.29 -2.18
C GLU A 141 1.35 10.21 -2.92
N ILE A 142 0.26 10.09 -2.16
CA ILE A 142 -1.09 10.24 -2.68
C ILE A 142 -2.02 10.86 -1.65
N LYS A 143 -2.92 11.72 -2.11
CA LYS A 143 -4.03 12.28 -1.33
C LYS A 143 -5.35 11.91 -1.99
N ILE A 144 -6.15 11.11 -1.29
CA ILE A 144 -7.44 10.61 -1.78
C ILE A 144 -8.56 11.31 -1.01
N HIS A 145 -9.35 12.11 -1.72
CA HIS A 145 -10.55 12.74 -1.19
C HIS A 145 -11.75 11.80 -1.22
N TYR A 146 -12.70 12.03 -0.31
CA TYR A 146 -13.95 11.28 -0.23
C TYR A 146 -15.06 12.13 0.37
N ASP A 147 -16.29 11.84 -0.01
CA ASP A 147 -17.49 12.37 0.64
C ASP A 147 -17.66 11.73 2.02
N SER A 148 -17.83 12.58 3.03
CA SER A 148 -18.02 12.14 4.41
C SER A 148 -19.51 12.14 4.76
N SER A 149 -20.03 11.04 5.29
CA SER A 149 -21.22 11.10 6.14
C SER A 149 -20.75 11.57 7.51
N GLY A 150 -20.84 12.87 7.78
CA GLY A 150 -20.47 13.46 9.06
C GLY A 150 -21.22 12.85 10.24
N ALA A 151 -20.76 11.71 10.72
CA ALA A 151 -21.00 11.26 12.07
C ALA A 151 -19.90 11.90 12.92
N LEU A 152 -20.28 12.94 13.65
CA LEU A 152 -19.54 13.46 14.80
C LEU A 152 -19.37 12.36 15.85
#